data_AF-L1JZJ9-F1
#
_entry.id   AF-L1JZJ9-F1
#
_cell.length_a   1.000
_cell.length_b   1.000
_cell.length_c   1.000
_cell.angle_alpha   90.00
_cell.angle_beta   90.00
_cell.angle_gamma   90.00
#
_symmetry.space_group_name_H-M   'P 1'
#
loop_
_entity.id
_entity.type
_entity.pdbx_description
1 polymer ?
#
loop_
_entity_poly.entity_id
_entity_poly.type
_entity_poly.pdbx_seq_one_letter_code
_entity_poly.pdbx_strand_id
1 'polypeptide(L)'
;MSLVEKSVEHVFLFSARNDAAISHFAEIHEVQEFWKWFEFVFVPITFLQTSPDGSPLDKSEWGRLMQYNKILGSIRLEQRRARPVECQIHLLDAFYGSMHWIDRQTEHVRIVVTLYNGELSTFTQCSLKLKLERGGYVKNEFEIGSVILDPYTLHPASSYGWDAAWYVILCSVNLILIMIHFLEVIRAQPRLAIIVETFLAASNDIVHFLIVFVMIELGFASIGTLLFGHQIKEFATLWDSLMTCFELL
;
A
#
# COMPACT_ATOMS: atom_id res chain seq x y z
N MET A 1 0.83 -13.30 -0.30
CA MET A 1 1.71 -13.01 0.83
C MET A 1 2.69 -14.16 1.01
N SER A 2 3.99 -13.89 0.89
CA SER A 2 5.06 -14.88 0.97
C SER A 2 5.25 -15.42 2.39
N LEU A 3 5.93 -16.56 2.55
CA LEU A 3 6.26 -17.11 3.87
C LEU A 3 7.13 -16.15 4.69
N VAL A 4 8.03 -15.42 4.02
CA VAL A 4 8.87 -14.38 4.63
C VAL A 4 7.99 -13.26 5.18
N GLU A 5 7.03 -12.77 4.40
CA GLU A 5 6.12 -11.70 4.82
C GLU A 5 5.36 -12.09 6.08
N LYS A 6 4.75 -13.28 6.10
CA LYS A 6 4.03 -13.78 7.28
C LYS A 6 4.92 -13.87 8.51
N SER A 7 6.17 -14.31 8.34
CA SER A 7 7.10 -14.44 9.46
C SER A 7 7.45 -13.08 10.08
N VAL A 8 7.70 -12.07 9.24
CA VAL A 8 8.08 -10.71 9.67
C VAL A 8 6.86 -9.98 10.25
N GLU A 9 5.70 -10.13 9.62
CA GLU A 9 4.43 -9.62 10.14
C GLU A 9 4.12 -10.18 11.53
N HIS A 10 4.30 -11.50 11.71
CA HIS A 10 4.12 -12.12 13.03
C HIS A 10 5.03 -11.53 14.11
N VAL A 11 6.28 -11.23 13.78
CA VAL A 11 7.22 -10.63 14.72
C VAL A 11 6.79 -9.23 15.15
N PHE A 12 6.41 -8.37 14.21
CA PHE A 12 6.14 -6.96 14.51
C PHE A 12 4.70 -6.67 14.94
N LEU A 13 3.72 -7.46 14.50
CA LEU A 13 2.32 -7.27 14.85
C LEU A 13 1.85 -8.18 15.98
N PHE A 14 2.32 -9.43 16.06
CA PHE A 14 1.71 -10.46 16.90
C PHE A 14 2.62 -11.02 18.00
N SER A 15 3.92 -10.70 18.00
CA SER A 15 4.83 -11.20 19.03
C SER A 15 4.56 -10.54 20.38
N ALA A 16 3.90 -11.26 21.29
CA ALA A 16 3.64 -10.79 22.64
C ALA A 16 4.91 -10.86 23.51
N ARG A 17 5.17 -9.78 24.26
CA ARG A 17 6.19 -9.78 25.32
C ARG A 17 5.48 -9.53 26.65
N ASN A 18 5.47 -10.55 27.51
CA ASN A 18 4.73 -10.54 28.78
C ASN A 18 5.15 -9.41 29.75
N ASP A 19 6.31 -8.79 29.51
CA ASP A 19 6.88 -7.74 30.36
C ASP A 19 6.45 -6.32 29.95
N ALA A 20 5.71 -6.16 28.85
CA ALA A 20 5.27 -4.86 28.34
C ALA A 20 3.75 -4.71 28.43
N ALA A 21 3.28 -3.55 28.91
CA ALA A 21 1.85 -3.22 28.96
C ALA A 21 1.20 -3.12 27.57
N ILE A 22 2.01 -2.88 26.53
CA ILE A 22 1.59 -2.82 25.12
C ILE A 22 2.53 -3.71 24.33
N SER A 23 2.01 -4.83 23.84
CA SER A 23 2.78 -5.81 23.08
C SER A 23 2.66 -5.59 21.57
N HIS A 24 1.50 -5.12 21.10
CA HIS A 24 1.19 -5.09 19.67
C HIS A 24 1.24 -3.67 19.10
N PHE A 25 1.82 -3.52 17.90
CA PHE A 25 1.86 -2.23 17.21
C PHE A 25 0.46 -1.68 16.90
N ALA A 26 -0.52 -2.58 16.71
CA ALA A 26 -1.91 -2.23 16.43
C ALA A 26 -2.68 -1.67 17.64
N GLU A 27 -2.17 -1.85 18.86
CA GLU A 27 -2.80 -1.39 20.11
C GLU A 27 -2.33 -0.01 20.54
N ILE A 28 -1.44 0.62 19.77
CA ILE A 28 -0.91 1.95 20.09
C ILE A 28 -1.96 3.00 19.71
N HIS A 29 -2.56 3.63 20.71
CA HIS A 29 -3.56 4.69 20.55
C HIS A 29 -3.04 6.07 20.94
N GLU A 30 -1.91 6.14 21.65
CA GLU A 30 -1.28 7.39 22.06
C GLU A 30 0.21 7.48 21.66
N VAL A 31 0.72 8.70 21.57
CA VAL A 31 2.14 8.95 21.24
C VAL A 31 3.07 8.45 22.36
N GLN A 32 2.65 8.50 23.62
CA GLN A 32 3.47 8.00 24.73
C GLN A 32 3.60 6.47 24.70
N GLU A 33 2.53 5.79 24.31
CA GLU A 33 2.49 4.35 24.10
C GLU A 33 3.42 3.91 22.98
N PHE A 34 3.49 4.69 21.89
CA PHE A 34 4.44 4.46 20.81
C PHE A 34 5.89 4.42 21.32
N TRP A 35 6.30 5.38 22.16
CA TRP A 35 7.66 5.40 22.68
C TRP A 35 7.96 4.23 23.63
N LYS A 36 7.00 3.86 24.49
CA LYS A 36 7.12 2.67 25.35
C LYS A 36 7.26 1.40 24.51
N TRP A 37 6.40 1.22 23.50
CA TRP A 37 6.49 0.10 22.58
C TRP A 37 7.82 0.10 21.82
N PHE A 38 8.28 1.26 21.34
CA PHE A 38 9.53 1.37 20.59
C PHE A 38 10.74 0.94 21.43
N GLU A 39 10.82 1.41 22.68
CA GLU A 39 11.93 1.11 23.59
C GLU A 39 11.91 -0.32 24.12
N PHE A 40 10.75 -0.82 24.56
CA PHE A 40 10.66 -2.12 25.25
C PHE A 40 10.34 -3.31 24.34
N VAL A 41 9.75 -3.07 23.17
CA VAL A 41 9.34 -4.12 22.23
C VAL A 41 10.16 -4.05 20.95
N PHE A 42 10.11 -2.94 20.22
CA PHE A 42 10.72 -2.85 18.89
C PHE A 42 12.25 -2.97 18.93
N VAL A 43 12.93 -2.16 19.73
CA VAL A 43 14.41 -2.14 19.80
C VAL A 43 14.97 -3.50 20.24
N PRO A 44 14.49 -4.16 21.31
CA PRO A 44 15.04 -5.44 21.75
C PRO A 44 14.76 -6.59 20.79
N ILE A 45 13.62 -6.60 20.10
CA ILE A 45 13.29 -7.61 19.07
C ILE A 45 14.22 -7.45 17.87
N THR A 46 14.46 -6.20 17.47
CA THR A 46 15.16 -5.90 16.23
C THR A 46 16.69 -5.98 16.40
N PHE A 47 17.20 -5.63 17.57
CA PHE A 47 18.62 -5.64 17.92
C PHE A 47 18.94 -6.65 19.03
N LEU A 48 18.50 -7.89 18.86
CA LEU A 48 18.80 -8.97 19.80
C LEU A 48 20.32 -9.24 19.85
N GLN A 49 20.90 -9.20 21.06
CA GLN A 49 22.33 -9.44 21.32
C GLN A 49 22.58 -10.63 22.26
N THR A 50 21.54 -11.21 22.84
CA THR A 50 21.63 -12.34 23.78
C THR A 50 20.78 -13.52 23.32
N SER A 51 21.32 -14.73 23.47
CA SER A 51 20.60 -16.00 23.29
C SER A 51 19.49 -16.14 24.34
N PRO A 52 18.47 -17.02 24.14
CA PRO A 52 17.51 -17.36 25.19
C PRO A 52 18.15 -17.82 26.51
N ASP A 53 19.36 -18.40 26.44
CA ASP A 53 20.14 -18.85 27.60
C ASP A 53 20.91 -17.71 28.30
N GLY A 54 20.79 -16.48 27.82
CA GLY A 54 21.48 -15.30 28.36
C GLY A 54 22.94 -15.14 27.94
N SER A 55 23.49 -16.07 27.15
CA SER A 55 24.83 -15.94 26.56
C SER A 55 24.86 -14.88 25.45
N PRO A 56 25.98 -14.15 25.29
CA PRO A 56 26.11 -13.16 24.21
C PRO A 56 26.12 -13.86 22.85
N LEU A 57 25.30 -13.34 21.91
CA LEU A 57 25.27 -13.79 20.51
C LEU A 57 26.51 -13.27 19.77
N ASP A 58 27.03 -14.10 18.85
CA ASP A 58 28.08 -13.66 17.95
C ASP A 58 27.63 -12.48 17.08
N LYS A 59 28.57 -11.58 16.76
CA LYS A 59 28.28 -10.36 15.98
C LYS A 59 27.72 -10.65 14.59
N SER A 60 28.01 -11.82 14.02
CA SER A 60 27.50 -12.24 12.71
C SER A 60 25.99 -12.56 12.71
N GLU A 61 25.45 -12.90 13.89
CA GLU A 61 24.05 -13.24 14.14
C GLU A 61 23.20 -12.02 14.53
N TRP A 62 23.83 -10.86 14.79
CA TRP A 62 23.13 -9.65 15.16
C TRP A 62 22.19 -9.18 14.04
N GLY A 63 21.01 -8.71 14.44
CA GLY A 63 19.99 -8.20 13.51
C GLY A 63 19.32 -9.28 12.67
N ARG A 64 19.39 -10.56 13.09
CA ARG A 64 18.59 -11.63 12.49
C ARG A 64 17.24 -11.74 13.17
N LEU A 65 16.18 -11.73 12.37
CA LEU A 65 14.80 -12.01 12.76
C LEU A 65 14.42 -13.43 12.31
N MET A 66 13.82 -14.22 13.21
CA MET A 66 13.29 -15.56 12.90
C MET A 66 14.26 -16.44 12.10
N GLN A 67 15.50 -16.52 12.60
CA GLN A 67 16.64 -17.31 12.08
C GLN A 67 17.24 -16.84 10.73
N TYR A 68 16.43 -16.73 9.66
CA TYR A 68 16.95 -16.54 8.29
C TYR A 68 16.89 -15.11 7.76
N ASN A 69 16.08 -14.23 8.37
CA ASN A 69 15.90 -12.88 7.87
C ASN A 69 16.89 -11.93 8.53
N LYS A 70 17.86 -11.40 7.79
CA LYS A 70 18.84 -10.45 8.33
C LYS A 70 18.46 -9.02 7.97
N ILE A 71 18.48 -8.12 8.94
CA ILE A 71 18.30 -6.69 8.70
C ILE A 71 19.51 -6.16 7.93
N LEU A 72 19.23 -5.43 6.87
CA LEU A 72 20.25 -4.80 6.05
C LEU A 72 20.41 -3.33 6.39
N GLY A 73 21.66 -2.95 6.70
CA GLY A 73 22.01 -1.59 7.04
C GLY A 73 21.35 -1.15 8.34
N SER A 74 20.65 -0.02 8.30
CA SER A 74 20.00 0.58 9.45
C SER A 74 18.48 0.61 9.30
N ILE A 75 17.79 0.70 10.42
CA ILE A 75 16.37 1.03 10.47
C ILE A 75 16.23 2.52 10.17
N ARG A 76 15.29 2.88 9.28
CA ARG A 76 14.99 4.27 8.99
C ARG A 76 13.75 4.70 9.77
N LEU A 77 13.90 5.76 10.54
CA LEU A 77 12.81 6.43 11.21
C LEU A 77 12.52 7.73 10.45
N GLU A 78 11.37 7.78 9.79
CA GLU A 78 10.96 8.87 8.92
C GLU A 78 9.79 9.63 9.59
N GLN A 79 9.85 10.96 9.54
CA GLN A 79 8.78 11.82 10.05
C GLN A 79 8.33 12.76 8.94
N ARG A 80 7.02 12.79 8.70
CA ARG A 80 6.40 13.81 7.86
C ARG A 80 5.70 14.83 8.72
N ARG A 81 5.96 16.10 8.45
CA ARG A 81 5.39 17.23 9.19
C ARG A 81 4.58 18.13 8.25
N ALA A 82 3.46 18.64 8.73
CA ALA A 82 2.66 19.62 8.04
C ALA A 82 3.39 20.97 8.00
N ARG A 83 3.13 21.76 6.96
CA ARG A 83 3.62 23.14 6.90
C ARG A 83 2.91 23.94 8.01
N PRO A 84 3.64 24.76 8.81
CA PRO A 84 3.02 25.62 9.80
C PRO A 84 2.11 26.62 9.11
N VAL A 85 0.88 26.73 9.60
CA VAL A 85 -0.10 27.75 9.20
C VAL A 85 -0.60 28.40 10.48
N GLU A 86 -0.78 29.71 10.46
CA GLU A 86 -1.36 30.44 11.59
C GLU A 86 -2.80 29.98 11.80
N CYS A 87 -3.03 29.25 12.89
CA CYS A 87 -4.37 28.95 13.38
C CYS A 87 -4.81 30.07 14.33
N GLN A 88 -5.99 30.65 14.10
CA GLN A 88 -6.55 31.71 14.96
C GLN A 88 -6.97 31.23 16.37
N ILE A 89 -6.81 29.94 16.67
CA ILE A 89 -7.26 29.32 17.93
C ILE A 89 -6.04 29.06 18.82
N HIS A 90 -5.69 30.05 19.63
CA HIS A 90 -4.56 29.99 20.58
C HIS A 90 -4.90 29.22 21.88
N LEU A 91 -6.18 28.91 22.12
CA LEU A 91 -6.62 28.26 23.35
C LEU A 91 -6.08 26.82 23.51
N LEU A 92 -5.72 26.18 22.39
CA LEU A 92 -5.23 24.81 22.35
C LEU A 92 -3.73 24.71 22.65
N ASP A 93 -2.98 25.81 22.58
CA ASP A 93 -1.53 25.81 22.82
C ASP A 93 -1.18 25.41 24.27
N ALA A 94 -2.07 25.64 25.23
CA ALA A 94 -1.90 25.24 26.63
C ALA A 94 -2.08 23.72 26.88
N PHE A 95 -2.73 23.00 25.97
CA PHE A 95 -2.98 21.56 26.09
C PHE A 95 -1.86 20.72 25.50
N TYR A 96 -1.07 21.28 24.58
CA TYR A 96 0.08 20.61 23.99
C TYR A 96 1.33 20.91 24.83
N GLY A 97 1.79 19.92 25.60
CA GLY A 97 2.96 20.01 26.47
C GLY A 97 4.29 20.23 25.73
N SER A 98 5.41 20.04 26.44
CA SER A 98 6.76 20.24 25.89
C SER A 98 6.97 19.49 24.57
N MET A 99 7.54 20.19 23.59
CA MET A 99 7.76 19.66 22.24
C MET A 99 8.75 18.49 22.25
N HIS A 100 8.24 17.27 22.07
CA HIS A 100 9.03 16.10 21.75
C HIS A 100 9.23 16.00 20.23
N TRP A 101 10.05 15.04 19.77
CA TRP A 101 10.28 14.80 18.35
C TRP A 101 8.96 14.56 17.59
N ILE A 102 7.98 13.90 18.22
CA ILE A 102 6.59 13.83 17.75
C ILE A 102 5.78 14.93 18.43
N ASP A 103 5.14 15.77 17.63
CA ASP A 103 4.38 16.92 18.07
C ASP A 103 3.13 17.17 17.20
N ARG A 104 2.41 18.26 17.47
CA ARG A 104 1.20 18.66 16.73
C ARG A 104 1.37 18.84 15.23
N GLN A 105 2.60 19.13 14.76
CA GLN A 105 2.88 19.32 13.35
C GLN A 105 3.13 17.98 12.65
N THR A 106 3.33 16.90 13.39
CA THR A 106 3.63 15.59 12.83
C THR A 106 2.36 15.00 12.21
N GLU A 107 2.42 14.71 10.92
CA GLU A 107 1.34 14.08 10.18
C GLU A 107 1.42 12.55 10.32
N HIS A 108 2.61 11.99 10.16
CA HIS A 108 2.88 10.59 10.43
C HIS A 108 4.35 10.32 10.70
N VAL A 109 4.59 9.24 11.44
CA VAL A 109 5.90 8.63 11.68
C VAL A 109 5.92 7.27 11.00
N ARG A 110 7.00 6.94 10.30
CA ARG A 110 7.18 5.67 9.62
C ARG A 110 8.51 5.03 10.03
N ILE A 111 8.46 3.76 10.41
CA ILE A 111 9.63 2.92 10.67
C ILE A 111 9.78 1.98 9.49
N VAL A 112 10.88 2.12 8.74
CA VAL A 112 11.19 1.28 7.60
C VAL A 112 12.33 0.32 7.97
N VAL A 113 12.03 -0.97 7.94
CA VAL A 113 12.98 -2.06 8.15
C VAL A 113 13.18 -2.78 6.82
N THR A 114 14.43 -2.93 6.39
CA THR A 114 14.78 -3.68 5.19
C THR A 114 15.49 -4.97 5.61
N LEU A 115 14.97 -6.09 5.13
CA LEU A 115 15.38 -7.44 5.50
C LEU A 115 15.82 -8.17 4.25
N TYR A 116 16.78 -9.07 4.42
CA TYR A 116 17.21 -10.01 3.40
C TYR A 116 17.15 -11.42 3.93
N ASN A 117 16.46 -12.28 3.19
CA ASN A 117 16.43 -13.71 3.44
C ASN A 117 17.40 -14.40 2.49
N GLY A 118 18.47 -14.96 3.04
CA GLY A 118 19.52 -15.63 2.25
C GLY A 118 19.07 -16.94 1.60
N GLU A 119 18.17 -17.69 2.25
CA GLU A 119 17.68 -18.99 1.77
C GLU A 119 16.78 -18.83 0.54
N LEU A 120 15.95 -17.79 0.55
CA LEU A 120 14.99 -17.51 -0.52
C LEU A 120 15.48 -16.41 -1.48
N SER A 121 16.70 -15.91 -1.31
CA SER A 121 17.25 -14.77 -2.08
C SER A 121 16.23 -13.64 -2.28
N THR A 122 15.56 -13.27 -1.18
CA THR A 122 14.42 -12.36 -1.21
C THR A 122 14.71 -11.14 -0.33
N PHE A 123 14.53 -9.95 -0.90
CA PHE A 123 14.46 -8.71 -0.13
C PHE A 123 13.04 -8.47 0.34
N THR A 124 12.90 -8.11 1.61
CA THR A 124 11.62 -7.75 2.20
C THR A 124 11.74 -6.38 2.85
N GLN A 125 10.86 -5.47 2.47
CA GLN A 125 10.72 -4.18 3.14
C GLN A 125 9.45 -4.20 3.98
N CYS A 126 9.61 -3.86 5.25
CA CYS A 126 8.54 -3.72 6.22
C CYS A 126 8.45 -2.25 6.64
N SER A 127 7.23 -1.70 6.65
CA SER A 127 6.94 -0.33 7.01
C SER A 127 5.84 -0.30 8.06
N LEU A 128 6.17 0.14 9.27
CA LEU A 128 5.21 0.44 10.33
C LEU A 128 4.94 1.94 10.32
N LYS A 129 3.69 2.35 10.16
CA LYS A 129 3.30 3.74 10.01
C LYS A 129 2.28 4.13 11.08
N LEU A 130 2.64 5.13 11.86
CA LEU A 130 1.79 5.78 12.85
C LEU A 130 1.26 7.09 12.24
N LYS A 131 -0.02 7.14 11.89
CA LYS A 131 -0.66 8.32 11.31
C LYS A 131 -1.41 9.07 12.41
N LEU A 132 -1.08 10.33 12.58
CA LEU A 132 -1.72 11.23 13.55
C LEU A 132 -2.83 11.98 12.81
N GLU A 133 -4.08 11.64 13.10
CA GLU A 133 -5.21 12.35 12.52
C GLU A 133 -5.45 13.66 13.26
N ARG A 134 -6.00 14.66 12.54
CA ARG A 134 -6.27 15.99 13.12
C ARG A 134 -7.27 15.94 14.28
N GLY A 135 -8.07 14.88 14.37
CA GLY A 135 -8.99 14.62 15.48
C GLY A 135 -8.32 14.04 16.73
N GLY A 136 -6.99 13.86 16.74
CA GLY A 136 -6.24 13.27 17.86
C GLY A 136 -6.20 11.74 17.85
N TYR A 137 -6.93 11.09 16.93
CA TYR A 137 -6.86 9.65 16.74
C TYR A 137 -5.53 9.23 16.13
N VAL A 138 -4.92 8.20 16.71
CA VAL A 138 -3.71 7.56 16.19
C VAL A 138 -4.12 6.33 15.41
N LYS A 139 -3.82 6.33 14.10
CA LYS A 139 -4.10 5.21 13.20
C LYS A 139 -2.81 4.47 12.86
N ASN A 140 -2.80 3.16 13.06
CA ASN A 140 -1.67 2.28 12.80
C ASN A 140 -1.85 1.62 11.44
N GLU A 141 -0.84 1.69 10.58
CA GLU A 141 -0.82 1.07 9.25
C GLU A 141 0.46 0.22 9.13
N PHE A 142 0.33 -1.03 8.71
CA PHE A 142 1.45 -1.95 8.47
C PHE A 142 1.48 -2.33 7.00
N GLU A 143 2.62 -2.12 6.35
CA GLU A 143 2.83 -2.45 4.94
C GLU A 143 4.09 -3.32 4.84
N ILE A 144 3.99 -4.45 4.15
CA ILE A 144 5.13 -5.31 3.88
C ILE A 144 5.11 -5.73 2.42
N GLY A 145 6.29 -5.72 1.79
CA GLY A 145 6.46 -6.14 0.41
C GLY A 145 7.78 -6.82 0.21
N SER A 146 7.77 -7.93 -0.53
CA SER A 146 8.97 -8.69 -0.85
C SER A 146 9.23 -8.76 -2.34
N VAL A 147 10.51 -8.73 -2.69
CA VAL A 147 11.01 -8.88 -4.06
C VAL A 147 12.06 -9.97 -4.06
N ILE A 148 11.85 -10.98 -4.89
CA ILE A 148 12.85 -12.03 -5.16
C ILE A 148 13.93 -11.42 -6.05
N LEU A 149 15.21 -11.51 -5.66
CA LEU A 149 16.32 -10.96 -6.45
C LEU A 149 16.53 -11.70 -7.75
N ASP A 150 16.39 -13.03 -7.72
CA ASP A 150 16.63 -13.90 -8.85
C ASP A 150 15.43 -14.84 -9.07
N PRO A 151 14.36 -14.35 -9.73
CA PRO A 151 13.17 -15.14 -9.96
C PRO A 151 13.41 -16.31 -10.93
N TYR A 152 14.43 -16.23 -11.79
CA TYR A 152 14.67 -17.23 -12.84
C TYR A 152 15.43 -18.45 -12.33
N THR A 153 16.29 -18.31 -11.33
CA THR A 153 16.99 -19.46 -10.74
C THR A 153 16.12 -20.23 -9.75
N LEU A 154 15.31 -19.54 -8.94
CA LEU A 154 14.42 -20.15 -7.94
C LEU A 154 13.22 -20.86 -8.57
N HIS A 155 12.55 -20.22 -9.52
CA HIS A 155 11.37 -20.77 -10.18
C HIS A 155 11.38 -20.54 -11.69
N PRO A 156 12.24 -21.25 -12.44
CA PRO A 156 12.42 -21.00 -13.86
C PRO A 156 11.09 -21.09 -14.63
N ALA A 157 10.36 -22.20 -14.48
CA ALA A 157 9.14 -22.43 -15.26
C ALA A 157 8.03 -21.38 -15.01
N SER A 158 7.80 -20.96 -13.76
CA SER A 158 6.76 -19.97 -13.47
C SER A 158 7.19 -18.56 -13.85
N SER A 159 8.44 -18.18 -13.65
CA SER A 159 8.95 -16.84 -13.99
C SER A 159 8.95 -16.64 -15.50
N TYR A 160 9.45 -17.60 -16.27
CA TYR A 160 9.31 -17.58 -17.74
C TYR A 160 7.84 -17.61 -18.17
N GLY A 161 6.97 -18.31 -17.44
CA GLY A 161 5.53 -18.34 -17.70
C GLY A 161 4.85 -16.97 -17.50
N TRP A 162 5.18 -16.26 -16.43
CA TRP A 162 4.67 -14.90 -16.18
C TRP A 162 5.19 -13.90 -17.20
N ASP A 163 6.46 -13.97 -17.57
CA ASP A 163 7.02 -13.12 -18.63
C ASP A 163 6.36 -13.41 -19.98
N ALA A 164 6.12 -14.68 -20.29
CA ALA A 164 5.38 -15.07 -21.49
C ALA A 164 3.94 -14.55 -21.46
N ALA A 165 3.26 -14.60 -20.30
CA ALA A 165 1.91 -14.06 -20.15
C ALA A 165 1.89 -12.53 -20.34
N TRP A 166 2.82 -11.80 -19.72
CA TRP A 166 2.99 -10.36 -19.92
C TRP A 166 3.29 -10.02 -21.38
N TYR A 167 4.17 -10.78 -22.01
CA TYR A 167 4.47 -10.64 -23.42
C TYR A 167 3.23 -10.88 -24.29
N VAL A 168 2.42 -11.90 -24.00
CA VAL A 168 1.15 -12.17 -24.70
C VAL A 168 0.17 -11.01 -24.51
N ILE A 169 0.06 -10.44 -23.30
CA ILE A 169 -0.78 -9.25 -23.05
C ILE A 169 -0.29 -8.07 -23.89
N LEU A 170 1.01 -7.77 -23.86
CA LEU A 170 1.60 -6.69 -24.66
C LEU A 170 1.40 -6.90 -26.17
N CYS A 171 1.59 -8.14 -26.65
CA CYS A 171 1.31 -8.52 -28.03
C CYS A 171 -0.17 -8.38 -28.38
N SER A 172 -1.07 -8.72 -27.45
CA SER A 172 -2.51 -8.59 -27.65
C SER A 172 -2.93 -7.13 -27.76
N VAL A 173 -2.40 -6.26 -26.89
CA VAL A 173 -2.62 -4.81 -26.97
C VAL A 173 -2.05 -4.26 -28.27
N ASN A 174 -0.83 -4.66 -28.65
CA ASN A 174 -0.22 -4.27 -29.92
C ASN A 174 -1.09 -4.69 -31.12
N LEU A 175 -1.64 -5.91 -31.11
CA LEU A 175 -2.52 -6.40 -32.17
C LEU A 175 -3.79 -5.55 -32.28
N ILE A 176 -4.39 -5.14 -31.16
CA ILE A 176 -5.54 -4.23 -31.16
C ILE A 176 -5.15 -2.86 -31.73
N LEU A 177 -4.00 -2.31 -31.36
CA LEU A 177 -3.52 -1.04 -31.91
C LEU A 177 -3.26 -1.13 -33.42
N ILE A 178 -2.66 -2.23 -33.88
CA ILE A 178 -2.47 -2.50 -35.32
C ILE A 178 -3.83 -2.62 -36.02
N MET A 179 -4.83 -3.25 -35.39
CA MET A 179 -6.18 -3.35 -35.95
C MET A 179 -6.83 -1.97 -36.08
N ILE A 180 -6.68 -1.09 -35.08
CA ILE A 180 -7.17 0.29 -35.16
C ILE A 180 -6.45 1.05 -36.28
N HIS A 181 -5.12 0.94 -36.38
CA HIS A 181 -4.36 1.56 -37.46
C HIS A 181 -4.75 1.00 -38.84
N PHE A 182 -5.08 -0.28 -38.92
CA PHE A 182 -5.57 -0.90 -40.15
C PHE A 182 -6.91 -0.29 -40.61
N LEU A 183 -7.79 0.13 -39.69
CA LEU A 183 -9.01 0.88 -40.04
C LEU A 183 -8.67 2.22 -40.71
N GLU A 184 -7.57 2.87 -40.32
CA GLU A 184 -7.08 4.08 -41.00
C GLU A 184 -6.55 3.78 -42.41
N VAL A 185 -5.83 2.66 -42.60
CA VAL A 185 -5.35 2.22 -43.93
C VAL A 185 -6.53 1.89 -44.84
N ILE A 186 -7.57 1.24 -44.30
CA ILE A 186 -8.82 0.92 -44.99
C ILE A 186 -9.54 2.19 -45.49
N ARG A 187 -9.36 3.34 -44.84
CA ARG A 187 -9.94 4.61 -45.29
C ARG A 187 -9.48 5.02 -46.71
N ALA A 188 -8.39 4.44 -47.22
CA ALA A 188 -7.92 4.69 -48.58
C ALA A 188 -8.87 4.14 -49.68
N GLN A 189 -9.74 3.16 -49.38
CA GLN A 189 -10.70 2.61 -50.35
C GLN A 189 -12.09 3.25 -50.20
N PRO A 190 -12.69 3.77 -51.29
CA PRO A 190 -13.88 4.62 -51.22
C PRO A 190 -15.14 3.92 -50.69
N ARG A 191 -15.24 2.59 -50.80
CA ARG A 191 -16.42 1.84 -50.33
C ARG A 191 -16.40 1.57 -48.81
N LEU A 192 -15.24 1.23 -48.25
CA LEU A 192 -15.11 0.90 -46.83
C LEU A 192 -14.82 2.15 -45.97
N ALA A 193 -14.26 3.21 -46.58
CA ALA A 193 -14.06 4.51 -45.94
C ALA A 193 -15.35 5.11 -45.39
N ILE A 194 -16.49 4.90 -46.06
CA ILE A 194 -17.79 5.44 -45.64
C ILE A 194 -18.11 5.05 -44.19
N ILE A 195 -17.82 3.81 -43.79
CA ILE A 195 -18.09 3.34 -42.43
C ILE A 195 -17.20 4.09 -41.42
N VAL A 196 -15.90 4.18 -41.68
CA VAL A 196 -14.96 4.89 -40.78
C VAL A 196 -15.33 6.36 -40.67
N GLU A 197 -15.66 7.01 -41.78
CA GLU A 197 -16.09 8.42 -41.81
C GLU A 197 -17.40 8.63 -41.05
N THR A 198 -18.35 7.69 -41.11
CA THR A 198 -19.59 7.80 -40.31
C THR A 198 -19.32 7.70 -38.82
N PHE A 199 -18.41 6.82 -38.37
CA PHE A 199 -18.00 6.74 -36.98
C PHE A 199 -17.24 8.00 -36.53
N LEU A 200 -16.35 8.52 -37.36
CA LEU A 200 -15.63 9.77 -37.08
C LEU A 200 -16.59 10.96 -36.99
N ALA A 201 -17.56 11.05 -37.91
CA ALA A 201 -18.57 12.09 -37.90
C ALA A 201 -19.49 12.00 -36.65
N ALA A 202 -19.89 10.79 -36.24
CA ALA A 202 -20.73 10.58 -35.07
C ALA A 202 -19.97 10.64 -33.72
N SER A 203 -18.62 10.64 -33.74
CA SER A 203 -17.80 10.55 -32.54
C SER A 203 -18.06 11.68 -31.54
N ASN A 204 -18.27 12.90 -32.03
CA ASN A 204 -18.54 14.06 -31.17
C ASN A 204 -19.84 13.87 -30.38
N ASP A 205 -20.89 13.40 -31.04
CA ASP A 205 -22.20 13.16 -30.42
C ASP A 205 -22.13 12.02 -29.40
N ILE A 206 -21.41 10.94 -29.72
CA ILE A 206 -21.18 9.82 -28.80
C ILE A 206 -20.43 10.30 -27.55
N VAL A 207 -19.41 11.15 -27.72
CA VAL A 207 -18.65 11.70 -26.59
C VAL A 207 -19.54 12.56 -25.70
N HIS A 208 -20.39 13.42 -26.27
CA HIS A 208 -21.32 14.24 -25.49
C HIS A 208 -22.34 13.38 -24.73
N PHE A 209 -22.87 12.34 -25.38
CA PHE A 209 -23.74 11.37 -24.73
C PHE A 209 -23.03 10.64 -23.58
N LEU A 210 -21.78 10.20 -23.79
CA LEU A 210 -21.00 9.51 -22.77
C LEU A 210 -20.73 10.40 -21.54
N ILE A 211 -20.49 11.70 -21.75
CA ILE A 211 -20.34 12.67 -20.65
C ILE A 211 -21.62 12.73 -19.81
N VAL A 212 -22.79 12.85 -20.45
CA VAL A 212 -24.08 12.88 -19.74
C VAL A 212 -24.34 11.55 -19.02
N PHE A 213 -24.08 10.44 -19.68
CA PHE A 213 -24.23 9.09 -19.12
C PHE A 213 -23.37 8.90 -17.86
N VAL A 214 -22.08 9.22 -17.93
CA VAL A 214 -21.16 9.10 -16.78
C VAL A 214 -21.57 10.03 -15.63
N MET A 215 -22.06 11.24 -15.91
CA MET A 215 -22.53 12.14 -14.85
C MET A 215 -23.77 11.59 -14.12
N ILE A 216 -24.71 11.01 -14.85
CA ILE A 216 -25.91 10.39 -14.28
C ILE A 216 -25.50 9.15 -13.45
N GLU A 217 -24.62 8.32 -14.00
CA GLU A 217 -24.12 7.11 -13.35
C GLU A 217 -23.37 7.42 -12.05
N LEU A 218 -22.51 8.44 -12.06
CA LEU A 218 -21.85 8.94 -10.85
C LEU A 218 -22.85 9.47 -9.81
N GLY A 219 -23.93 10.09 -10.25
CA GLY A 219 -25.02 10.54 -9.38
C GLY A 219 -25.70 9.37 -8.66
N PHE A 220 -26.08 8.33 -9.41
CA PHE A 220 -26.66 7.12 -8.84
C PHE A 220 -25.69 6.38 -7.92
N ALA A 221 -24.43 6.22 -8.31
CA ALA A 221 -23.42 5.59 -7.48
C ALA A 221 -23.17 6.37 -6.17
N SER A 222 -23.11 7.70 -6.24
CA SER A 222 -22.94 8.54 -5.04
C SER A 222 -24.11 8.39 -4.06
N ILE A 223 -25.35 8.37 -4.58
CA ILE A 223 -26.55 8.14 -3.76
C ILE A 223 -26.54 6.72 -3.18
N GLY A 224 -26.13 5.73 -3.99
CA GLY A 224 -26.00 4.33 -3.58
C GLY A 224 -25.03 4.16 -2.41
N THR A 225 -23.84 4.77 -2.49
CA THR A 225 -22.86 4.76 -1.40
C THR A 225 -23.38 5.45 -0.13
N LEU A 226 -24.08 6.58 -0.26
CA LEU A 226 -24.61 7.30 0.91
C LEU A 226 -25.73 6.54 1.62
N LEU A 227 -26.64 5.91 0.87
CA LEU A 227 -27.80 5.21 1.44
C LEU A 227 -27.44 3.81 1.95
N PHE A 228 -26.63 3.07 1.17
CA PHE A 228 -26.43 1.64 1.39
C PHE A 228 -25.00 1.27 1.76
N GLY A 229 -24.04 2.20 1.69
CA GLY A 229 -22.62 1.89 1.90
C GLY A 229 -22.25 1.40 3.30
N HIS A 230 -23.10 1.65 4.31
CA HIS A 230 -22.90 1.08 5.65
C HIS A 230 -23.48 -0.34 5.80
N GLN A 231 -24.46 -0.72 4.97
CA GLN A 231 -25.19 -1.99 5.11
C GLN A 231 -24.77 -3.03 4.07
N ILE A 232 -24.37 -2.60 2.88
CA ILE A 232 -24.13 -3.44 1.71
C ILE A 232 -22.71 -3.19 1.22
N LYS A 233 -21.90 -4.26 1.14
CA LYS A 233 -20.47 -4.17 0.82
C LYS A 233 -20.26 -3.69 -0.62
N GLU A 234 -21.16 -4.04 -1.52
CA GLU A 234 -21.20 -3.65 -2.93
C GLU A 234 -21.36 -2.13 -3.11
N PHE A 235 -21.89 -1.43 -2.11
CA PHE A 235 -22.02 0.03 -2.10
C PHE A 235 -21.04 0.71 -1.14
N ALA A 236 -20.09 -0.01 -0.55
CA ALA A 236 -19.22 0.51 0.52
C ALA A 236 -18.30 1.63 0.04
N THR A 237 -17.83 1.57 -1.21
CA THR A 237 -17.03 2.62 -1.84
C THR A 237 -17.70 3.11 -3.12
N LEU A 238 -17.33 4.32 -3.55
CA LEU A 238 -17.87 4.90 -4.79
C LEU A 238 -17.55 4.03 -6.02
N TRP A 239 -16.37 3.39 -6.04
CA TRP A 239 -15.95 2.54 -7.14
C TRP A 239 -16.74 1.23 -7.19
N ASP A 240 -16.93 0.60 -6.02
CA ASP A 240 -17.72 -0.62 -5.91
C ASP A 240 -19.17 -0.33 -6.34
N SER A 241 -19.73 0.80 -5.87
CA SER A 241 -21.07 1.24 -6.27
C SER A 241 -21.20 1.52 -7.76
N LEU A 242 -20.17 2.09 -8.42
CA LEU A 242 -20.17 2.34 -9.86
C LEU A 242 -20.23 1.03 -10.66
N MET A 243 -19.44 0.03 -10.26
CA MET A 243 -19.47 -1.29 -10.92
C MET A 243 -20.82 -1.97 -10.71
N THR A 244 -21.39 -1.91 -9.50
CA THR A 244 -22.70 -2.48 -9.23
C THR A 244 -23.82 -1.77 -10.00
N CYS A 245 -23.80 -0.45 -10.12
CA CYS A 245 -24.77 0.28 -10.94
C CYS A 245 -24.64 -0.09 -12.44
N PHE A 246 -23.43 -0.26 -12.94
CA PHE A 246 -23.19 -0.69 -14.32
C PHE A 246 -23.64 -2.13 -14.59
N GLU A 247 -23.48 -3.04 -13.62
CA GLU A 247 -23.99 -4.43 -13.72
C GLU A 247 -25.53 -4.52 -13.74
N LEU A 248 -26.22 -3.53 -13.19
CA LEU A 248 -27.68 -3.47 -13.16
C LEU A 248 -28.30 -2.89 -14.45
N LEU A 249 -27.48 -2.29 -15.31
CA LEU A 249 -27.85 -1.62 -16.57
C LEU A 249 -27.92 -2.61 -17.74
#